data_AF-A0A917NV70-F1
#
_entry.id   AF-A0A917NV70-F1
#
_cell.length_a   1.000
_cell.length_b   1.000
_cell.length_c   1.000
_cell.angle_alpha   90.00
_cell.angle_beta   90.00
_cell.angle_gamma   90.00
#
_symmetry.space_group_name_H-M   'P 1'
#
loop_
_entity.id
_entity.type
_entity.pdbx_description
1 polymer ?
#
loop_
_entity_poly.entity_id
_entity_poly.type
_entity_poly.pdbx_seq_one_letter_code
_entity_poly.pdbx_strand_id
1 'polypeptide(L)'
;MTSDGVSAKTIMRWTGASERAVKGWFGGKRGPRGEHLIALMAGSDAVFLAVLRLAQRDRFEPSPDLDAVRDYLRQALSALDEAGSNVGPESTE
;
A
#
# COMPACT_ATOMS: atom_id res chain seq x y z
N MET A 1 -10.33 -9.41 12.98
CA MET A 1 -8.95 -9.48 12.46
C MET A 1 -8.95 -10.43 11.28
N THR A 2 -9.21 -9.93 10.09
CA THR A 2 -9.33 -10.74 8.88
C THR A 2 -7.94 -11.18 8.41
N SER A 3 -7.73 -12.48 8.36
CA SER A 3 -6.53 -13.15 7.83
C SER A 3 -6.56 -13.14 6.30
N ASP A 4 -6.60 -11.97 5.67
CA ASP A 4 -6.47 -11.86 4.22
C ASP A 4 -4.99 -11.69 3.82
N GLY A 5 -4.17 -12.63 4.27
CA GLY A 5 -2.84 -12.81 3.70
C GLY A 5 -2.96 -13.37 2.29
N VAL A 6 -2.07 -12.97 1.38
CA VAL A 6 -2.05 -13.49 0.00
C VAL A 6 -1.90 -15.03 0.05
N SER A 7 -2.97 -15.73 -0.34
CA SER A 7 -2.99 -17.19 -0.36
C SER A 7 -2.00 -17.74 -1.39
N ALA A 8 -1.43 -18.92 -1.12
CA ALA A 8 -0.61 -19.65 -2.08
C ALA A 8 -1.30 -19.75 -3.45
N LYS A 9 -2.64 -19.88 -3.47
CA LYS A 9 -3.44 -19.94 -4.70
C LYS A 9 -3.36 -18.64 -5.53
N THR A 10 -3.30 -17.47 -4.87
CA THR A 10 -3.13 -16.18 -5.55
C THR A 10 -1.76 -16.10 -6.19
N ILE A 11 -0.70 -16.49 -5.48
CA ILE A 11 0.66 -16.51 -6.04
C ILE A 11 0.77 -17.50 -7.20
N MET A 12 0.16 -18.68 -7.10
CA MET A 12 0.10 -19.65 -8.20
C MET A 12 -0.59 -19.04 -9.42
N ARG A 13 -1.70 -18.31 -9.23
CA ARG A 13 -2.41 -17.63 -10.32
C ARG A 13 -1.56 -16.55 -10.99
N TRP A 14 -0.79 -15.78 -10.23
CA TRP A 14 0.09 -14.75 -10.79
C TRP A 14 1.29 -15.33 -11.54
N THR A 15 1.90 -16.38 -11.00
CA THR A 15 3.21 -16.87 -11.45
C THR A 15 3.15 -18.10 -12.36
N GLY A 16 2.02 -18.81 -12.39
CA GLY A 16 1.91 -20.13 -13.03
C GLY A 16 2.66 -21.25 -12.31
N ALA A 17 3.29 -20.96 -11.16
CA ALA A 17 4.09 -21.93 -10.45
C ALA A 17 3.24 -22.98 -9.73
N SER A 18 3.82 -24.17 -9.50
CA SER A 18 3.16 -25.23 -8.73
C SER A 18 3.06 -24.87 -7.25
N GLU A 19 2.06 -25.43 -6.57
CA GLU A 19 1.86 -25.23 -5.13
C GLU A 19 3.11 -25.63 -4.32
N ARG A 20 3.81 -26.71 -4.73
CA ARG A 20 5.07 -27.14 -4.11
C ARG A 20 6.15 -26.06 -4.21
N ALA A 21 6.25 -25.37 -5.35
CA ALA A 21 7.21 -24.28 -5.52
C ALA A 21 6.86 -23.09 -4.60
N VAL A 22 5.60 -22.66 -4.60
CA VAL A 22 5.11 -21.54 -3.77
C VAL A 22 5.30 -21.83 -2.27
N LYS A 23 4.94 -23.02 -1.80
CA LYS A 23 5.21 -23.45 -0.41
C LYS A 23 6.71 -23.48 -0.10
N GLY A 24 7.54 -23.84 -1.08
CA GLY A 24 9.00 -23.78 -0.97
C GLY A 24 9.51 -22.35 -0.78
N TRP A 25 8.92 -21.38 -1.46
CA TRP A 25 9.24 -19.95 -1.32
C TRP A 25 8.82 -19.39 0.03
N PHE A 26 7.59 -19.68 0.45
CA PHE A 26 7.08 -19.28 1.77
C PHE A 26 7.89 -19.87 2.92
N GLY A 27 8.36 -21.11 2.76
CA GLY A 27 9.25 -21.74 3.74
C GLY A 27 10.72 -21.35 3.61
N GLY A 28 11.09 -20.42 2.72
CA GLY A 28 12.48 -19.98 2.51
C GLY A 28 13.43 -21.05 1.99
N LYS A 29 12.92 -22.23 1.57
CA LYS A 29 13.77 -23.36 1.15
C LYS A 29 14.46 -23.11 -0.18
N ARG A 30 13.77 -22.40 -1.09
CA ARG A 30 14.21 -22.02 -2.44
C ARG A 30 13.57 -20.69 -2.79
N GLY A 31 14.25 -19.86 -3.59
CA GLY A 31 13.67 -18.63 -4.12
C GLY A 31 12.88 -18.84 -5.44
N PRO A 32 12.03 -17.88 -5.82
CA PRO A 32 11.48 -17.83 -7.17
C PRO A 32 12.58 -17.62 -8.21
N ARG A 33 12.40 -18.21 -9.40
CA ARG A 33 13.22 -17.87 -10.59
C ARG A 33 12.86 -16.47 -11.07
N GLY A 34 13.72 -15.88 -11.91
CA GLY A 34 13.53 -14.50 -12.41
C GLY A 34 12.13 -14.25 -12.99
N GLU A 35 11.62 -15.14 -13.84
CA GLU A 35 10.27 -15.02 -14.41
C GLU A 35 9.16 -14.98 -13.36
N HIS A 36 9.25 -15.83 -12.32
CA HIS A 36 8.27 -15.85 -11.24
C HIS A 36 8.40 -14.62 -10.34
N LEU A 37 9.63 -14.12 -10.12
CA LEU A 37 9.86 -12.90 -9.35
C LEU A 37 9.27 -11.68 -10.06
N ILE A 38 9.45 -11.58 -11.38
CA ILE A 38 8.84 -10.52 -12.20
C ILE A 38 7.31 -10.57 -12.09
N ALA A 39 6.71 -11.76 -12.21
CA ALA A 39 5.27 -11.92 -12.05
C ALA A 39 4.78 -11.56 -10.64
N LEU A 40 5.54 -11.90 -9.59
CA LEU A 40 5.24 -11.49 -8.21
C LEU A 40 5.30 -9.96 -8.04
N MET A 41 6.32 -9.31 -8.60
CA MET A 41 6.48 -7.86 -8.56
C MET A 41 5.36 -7.13 -9.31
N ALA A 42 4.89 -7.69 -10.44
CA ALA A 42 3.76 -7.15 -11.19
C ALA A 42 2.42 -7.29 -10.46
N GLY A 43 2.26 -8.32 -9.63
CA GLY A 43 1.05 -8.56 -8.84
C GLY A 43 1.04 -7.94 -7.44
N SER A 44 2.19 -7.44 -6.96
CA SER A 44 2.34 -6.97 -5.58
C SER A 44 3.38 -5.87 -5.44
N ASP A 45 2.90 -4.65 -5.14
CA ASP A 45 3.74 -3.49 -4.82
C ASP A 45 4.66 -3.76 -3.63
N ALA A 46 4.19 -4.53 -2.63
CA ALA A 46 5.01 -4.91 -1.48
C ALA A 46 6.24 -5.74 -1.89
N VAL A 47 6.08 -6.68 -2.84
CA VAL A 47 7.20 -7.46 -3.37
C VAL A 47 8.10 -6.56 -4.22
N PHE A 48 7.53 -5.71 -5.07
CA PHE A 48 8.28 -4.76 -5.89
C PHE A 48 9.18 -3.85 -5.03
N LEU A 49 8.62 -3.22 -4.02
CA LEU A 49 9.34 -2.34 -3.09
C LEU A 49 10.39 -3.10 -2.28
N ALA A 50 10.09 -4.32 -1.83
CA ALA A 50 11.06 -5.15 -1.12
C ALA A 50 12.28 -5.48 -2.01
N VAL A 51 12.06 -5.83 -3.28
CA VAL A 51 13.14 -6.10 -4.23
C VAL A 51 13.96 -4.83 -4.50
N LEU A 52 13.34 -3.67 -4.68
CA LEU A 52 14.05 -2.41 -4.86
C LEU A 52 14.92 -2.05 -3.64
N ARG A 53 14.40 -2.21 -2.43
CA ARG A 53 15.13 -2.00 -1.17
C ARG A 53 16.34 -2.91 -1.06
N LEU A 54 16.14 -4.21 -1.30
CA LEU A 54 17.22 -5.19 -1.27
C LEU A 54 18.28 -4.93 -2.35
N ALA A 55 17.87 -4.38 -3.49
CA ALA A 55 18.78 -3.94 -4.54
C ALA A 55 19.45 -2.59 -4.26
N GLN A 56 19.13 -1.90 -3.15
CA GLN A 56 19.58 -0.54 -2.82
C GLN A 56 19.24 0.47 -3.94
N ARG A 57 18.10 0.23 -4.59
CA ARG A 57 17.57 1.04 -5.70
C ARG A 57 16.23 1.67 -5.36
N ASP A 58 15.80 1.57 -4.12
CA ASP A 58 14.64 2.26 -3.55
C ASP A 58 14.92 3.75 -3.33
N ARG A 59 15.56 4.42 -4.30
CA ARG A 59 15.72 5.88 -4.36
C ARG A 59 14.40 6.58 -4.65
N PHE A 60 13.34 6.16 -3.98
CA PHE A 60 12.06 6.81 -3.97
C PHE A 60 12.12 7.87 -2.87
N GLU A 61 12.20 9.13 -3.31
CA GLU A 61 11.86 10.29 -2.49
C GLU A 61 10.51 10.02 -1.80
N PRO A 62 10.33 10.39 -0.52
CA PRO A 62 9.02 10.30 0.11
C PRO A 62 7.99 10.96 -0.81
N SER A 63 6.85 10.28 -0.99
CA SER A 63 5.61 10.86 -1.54
C SER A 63 5.45 12.31 -1.05
N PRO A 64 4.86 13.23 -1.84
CA PRO A 64 4.56 14.59 -1.39
C PRO A 64 4.12 14.56 0.05
N ASP A 65 4.83 15.33 0.88
CA ASP A 65 4.77 15.31 2.34
C ASP A 65 3.33 15.05 2.79
N LEU A 66 3.05 13.78 3.12
CA LEU A 66 1.68 13.36 3.43
C LEU A 66 1.23 14.00 4.74
N ASP A 67 2.18 14.45 5.56
CA ASP A 67 1.91 15.26 6.73
C ASP A 67 1.51 16.68 6.30
N ALA A 68 2.16 17.29 5.31
CA ALA A 68 1.70 18.55 4.72
C ALA A 68 0.30 18.43 4.08
N VAL A 69 0.01 17.36 3.36
CA VAL A 69 -1.34 17.11 2.82
C VAL A 69 -2.37 16.96 3.94
N ARG A 70 -2.02 16.22 5.00
CA ARG A 70 -2.88 16.04 6.18
C ARG A 70 -3.13 17.36 6.91
N ASP A 71 -2.11 18.20 7.04
CA ASP A 71 -2.23 19.51 7.68
C ASP A 71 -3.10 20.46 6.87
N TYR A 72 -2.97 20.43 5.54
CA TYR A 72 -3.85 21.20 4.67
C TYR A 72 -5.32 20.77 4.79
N LEU A 73 -5.59 19.46 4.85
CA LEU A 73 -6.94 18.94 5.05
C LEU A 73 -7.52 19.31 6.42
N ARG A 74 -6.70 19.29 7.48
CA ARG A 74 -7.13 19.74 8.82
C ARG A 74 -7.50 21.22 8.83
N GLN A 75 -6.71 22.06 8.19
CA GLN A 75 -7.01 23.49 8.07
C GLN A 75 -8.31 23.73 7.31
N ALA A 76 -8.50 23.03 6.18
CA ALA A 76 -9.72 23.14 5.39
C ALA A 76 -10.97 22.71 6.17
N LEU A 77 -10.90 21.64 6.95
CA LEU A 77 -12.00 21.19 7.81
C LEU A 77 -12.30 22.20 8.93
N SER A 78 -11.27 22.74 9.59
CA SER A 78 -11.44 23.76 10.64
C SER A 78 -12.15 25.01 10.12
N ALA A 79 -11.78 25.47 8.92
CA ALA A 79 -12.40 26.63 8.29
C ALA A 79 -13.90 26.41 7.99
N LEU A 80 -14.30 25.17 7.64
CA LEU A 80 -15.70 24.82 7.43
C LEU A 80 -16.49 24.79 8.74
N ASP A 81 -15.90 24.26 9.80
CA ASP A 81 -16.54 24.22 11.13
C ASP A 81 -16.72 25.63 11.72
N GLU A 82 -15.74 26.51 11.53
CA GLU A 82 -15.83 27.92 11.92
C GLU A 82 -16.89 28.67 11.12
N ALA A 83 -16.95 28.46 9.80
CA ALA A 83 -17.98 29.06 8.95
C ALA A 83 -19.38 28.57 9.31
N GLY A 84 -19.54 27.30 9.68
CA GLY A 84 -20.81 26.73 10.16
C GLY A 84 -21.21 27.21 11.55
N SER A 85 -20.24 27.47 12.43
CA SER A 85 -20.48 27.97 13.79
C SER A 85 -20.83 29.47 13.83
N ASN A 86 -20.42 30.24 12.81
CA ASN A 86 -20.77 31.65 12.65
C ASN A 86 -22.21 31.86 12.11
N VAL A 87 -22.93 30.78 11.78
CA VAL A 87 -24.37 30.82 11.47
C VAL A 87 -25.16 30.63 12.78
N GLY A 88 -24.98 31.56 13.72
CA GLY A 88 -25.88 31.75 14.87
C GLY A 88 -27.12 32.54 14.44
N PRO A 89 -28.29 32.32 15.07
CA PRO A 89 -29.59 32.60 14.46
C PRO A 89 -29.72 34.08 14.08
N GLU A 90 -30.04 34.30 12.81
CA GLU A 90 -30.56 35.56 12.29
C GLU A 90 -31.68 36.02 13.24
N SER A 91 -31.36 37.01 14.08
CA SER A 91 -32.28 37.63 15.04
C SER A 91 -33.51 38.08 14.28
N THR A 92 -34.56 37.26 14.37
CA THR A 92 -35.89 37.65 13.95
C THR A 92 -36.50 38.38 15.13
N GLU A 93 -36.33 39.69 15.18
CA GLU A 93 -37.27 40.63 15.83
C GLU A 93 -36.92 42.09 15.49
#